data_AF-A0A3C1YDU9-F1
#
_entry.id   AF-A0A3C1YDU9-F1
#
_cell.length_a   1.000
_cell.length_b   1.000
_cell.length_c   1.000
_cell.angle_alpha   90.00
_cell.angle_beta   90.00
_cell.angle_gamma   90.00
#
_symmetry.space_group_name_H-M   'P 1'
#
loop_
_entity.id
_entity.type
_entity.pdbx_description
1 polymer ?
#
loop_
_entity_poly.entity_id
_entity_poly.type
_entity_poly.pdbx_seq_one_letter_code
_entity_poly.pdbx_strand_id
1 'polypeptide(L)' 'MRRLVEESAGAGMQTEMIEGLKIYQPGQSGGSALILPDPEEPACRIIGEGRTEARAASLVDLYLEQVRLLGTQ' A
#
# COMPACT_ATOMS: atom_id res chain seq x y z
N MET A 1 8.52 5.42 3.17
CA MET A 1 8.08 4.10 3.66
C MET A 1 7.79 4.04 5.15
N ARG A 2 8.66 4.48 6.07
CA ARG A 2 8.42 4.37 7.53
C ARG A 2 7.06 4.90 7.99
N ARG A 3 6.66 6.10 7.55
CA ARG A 3 5.35 6.69 7.86
C ARG A 3 4.15 5.81 7.44
N LEU A 4 4.20 5.16 6.27
CA LEU A 4 3.11 4.27 5.81
C LEU A 4 2.93 3.06 6.73
N VAL A 5 4.02 2.51 7.24
CA VAL A 5 4.00 1.39 8.19
C VAL A 5 3.38 1.84 9.51
N GLU A 6 3.76 3.01 10.01
CA GLU A 6 3.23 3.58 11.26
C GLU A 6 1.74 3.88 11.15
N GLU A 7 1.29 4.51 10.07
CA GLU A 7 -0.13 4.77 9.77
C GLU A 7 -0.93 3.45 9.69
N SER A 8 -0.38 2.45 8.99
CA SER A 8 -1.03 1.14 8.82
C SER A 8 -1.13 0.38 10.14
N ALA A 9 -0.07 0.40 10.95
CA ALA A 9 -0.05 -0.22 12.27
C ALA A 9 -1.01 0.51 13.24
N GLY A 10 -1.09 1.84 13.18
CA GLY A 10 -2.05 2.64 13.94
C GLY A 10 -3.51 2.33 13.58
N ALA A 11 -3.76 1.99 12.32
CA ALA A 11 -5.07 1.54 11.84
C ALA A 11 -5.37 0.05 12.12
N GLY A 12 -4.46 -0.68 12.77
CA GLY A 12 -4.61 -2.12 13.05
C GLY A 12 -4.51 -3.01 11.80
N MET A 13 -3.90 -2.52 10.73
CA MET A 13 -3.68 -3.29 9.50
C MET A 13 -2.44 -4.18 9.65
N GLN A 14 -2.52 -5.42 9.18
CA GLN A 14 -1.35 -6.30 9.13
C GLN A 14 -0.44 -5.84 7.98
N THR A 15 0.86 -5.72 8.25
CA THR A 15 1.84 -5.31 7.24
C THR A 15 2.98 -6.33 7.14
N GLU A 16 3.54 -6.47 5.96
CA GLU A 16 4.64 -7.36 5.65
C GLU A 16 5.68 -6.58 4.83
N MET A 17 6.95 -6.66 5.25
CA MET A 17 8.07 -5.88 4.71
C MET A 17 9.19 -6.78 4.18
N ILE A 18 8.86 -7.73 3.30
CA ILE A 18 9.83 -8.68 2.74
C ILE A 18 10.40 -8.14 1.42
N GLU A 19 9.60 -8.11 0.36
CA GLU A 19 10.00 -7.59 -0.97
C GLU A 19 9.68 -6.09 -1.15
N GLY A 20 8.81 -5.57 -0.31
CA GLY A 20 8.31 -4.20 -0.27
C GLY A 20 7.30 -4.10 0.85
N LEU A 21 6.50 -3.03 0.87
CA LEU A 21 5.47 -2.87 1.89
C LEU A 21 4.15 -3.46 1.41
N LYS A 22 3.81 -4.66 1.88
CA LYS A 22 2.50 -5.28 1.70
C LYS A 22 1.60 -4.96 2.88
N ILE A 23 0.42 -4.41 2.61
CA ILE A 23 -0.55 -4.01 3.62
C ILE A 23 -1.83 -4.81 3.40
N TYR A 24 -2.22 -5.59 4.39
CA TYR A 24 -3.41 -6.43 4.37
C TYR A 24 -4.58 -5.66 4.99
N GLN A 25 -5.66 -5.53 4.22
CA GLN A 25 -6.87 -4.88 4.68
C GLN A 25 -7.70 -5.85 5.54
N PRO A 26 -8.02 -5.50 6.79
CA PRO A 26 -8.82 -6.36 7.66
C PRO A 26 -10.30 -6.38 7.22
N GLY A 27 -10.99 -7.49 7.47
CA GLY A 27 -12.44 -7.62 7.31
C GLY A 27 -12.92 -8.17 5.97
N GLN A 28 -14.25 -8.07 5.73
CA GLN A 28 -14.93 -8.78 4.63
C GLN A 28 -14.56 -8.26 3.23
N SER A 29 -14.00 -7.05 3.11
CA SER A 29 -13.57 -6.50 1.82
C SER A 29 -12.31 -7.15 1.25
N GLY A 30 -11.58 -7.97 2.03
CA GLY A 30 -10.49 -8.87 1.62
C GLY A 30 -9.61 -8.35 0.48
N GLY A 31 -8.43 -7.84 0.81
CA GLY A 31 -7.47 -7.38 -0.18
C GLY A 31 -6.14 -7.01 0.44
N SER A 32 -5.15 -6.80 -0.41
CA SER A 32 -3.83 -6.34 -0.02
C SER A 32 -3.30 -5.33 -1.03
N ALA A 33 -2.56 -4.34 -0.56
CA ALA A 33 -1.77 -3.49 -1.44
C ALA A 33 -0.30 -3.79 -1.23
N LEU A 34 0.43 -3.99 -2.32
CA LEU A 34 1.88 -4.18 -2.32
C LEU A 34 2.52 -2.95 -2.94
N ILE A 35 3.34 -2.27 -2.14
CA ILE A 35 4.10 -1.09 -2.54
C ILE A 35 5.56 -1.52 -2.67
N LEU A 36 6.02 -1.62 -3.91
CA LEU A 36 7.39 -1.97 -4.28
C LEU A 36 8.19 -0.70 -4.57
N PRO A 37 9.12 -0.30 -3.71
CA PRO A 37 10.04 0.78 -4.03
C PRO A 37 11.00 0.30 -5.12
N ASP A 38 11.32 1.18 -6.07
CA ASP A 38 12.36 0.91 -7.04
C ASP A 38 13.74 1.18 -6.40
N PRO A 39 14.72 0.27 -6.52
CA PRO A 39 16.04 0.46 -5.94
C PRO A 39 16.92 1.41 -6.77
N GLU A 40 16.59 1.64 -8.04
CA GLU A 40 17.40 2.42 -8.98
C GLU A 40 16.81 3.82 -9.19
N GLU A 41 15.48 3.94 -9.21
CA GLU A 41 14.78 5.21 -9.40
C GLU A 41 13.99 5.65 -8.15
N PRO A 42 13.74 6.95 -7.94
CA PRO A 42 12.82 7.45 -6.90
C PRO A 42 11.34 7.20 -7.30
N ALA A 43 11.06 5.99 -7.76
CA ALA A 43 9.76 5.51 -8.17
C ALA A 43 9.29 4.42 -7.21
N CYS A 44 7.97 4.27 -7.10
CA CYS A 44 7.35 3.17 -6.36
C CYS A 44 6.25 2.58 -7.23
N ARG A 45 6.22 1.25 -7.33
CA ARG A 45 5.14 0.52 -7.99
C ARG A 45 4.11 0.09 -6.95
N ILE A 46 2.84 0.35 -7.23
CA ILE A 46 1.73 0.02 -6.33
C ILE A 46 0.86 -1.01 -7.01
N ILE A 47 0.66 -2.15 -6.35
CA ILE A 47 -0.12 -3.28 -6.85
C ILE A 47 -1.25 -3.54 -5.86
N GLY A 48 -2.49 -3.36 -6.30
CA GLY A 48 -3.67 -3.66 -5.50
C GLY A 48 -4.19 -5.05 -5.83
N GLU A 49 -4.40 -5.85 -4.80
CA GLU A 49 -5.04 -7.15 -4.86
C GLU A 49 -6.37 -7.05 -4.12
N GLY A 50 -7.45 -7.45 -4.77
CA GLY A 50 -8.78 -7.45 -4.18
C GLY A 50 -9.64 -8.54 -4.81
N ARG A 51 -10.73 -8.92 -4.12
CA ARG A 51 -11.70 -9.90 -4.65
C ARG A 51 -12.38 -9.47 -5.95
N THR A 52 -12.38 -8.18 -6.25
CA THR A 52 -12.90 -7.60 -7.49
C THR A 52 -11.91 -6.59 -8.04
N GLU A 53 -11.93 -6.38 -9.35
CA GLU A 53 -11.10 -5.35 -10.01
C GLU A 53 -11.36 -3.96 -9.42
N ALA A 54 -12.62 -3.63 -9.14
CA ALA A 54 -12.98 -2.37 -8.48
C ALA A 54 -12.30 -2.20 -7.11
N ARG A 55 -12.14 -3.29 -6.33
CA ARG A 55 -11.40 -3.23 -5.07
C ARG A 55 -9.90 -3.10 -5.27
N ALA A 56 -9.34 -3.86 -6.21
CA ALA A 56 -7.92 -3.75 -6.56
C ALA A 56 -7.57 -2.32 -7.01
N ALA A 57 -8.34 -1.75 -7.94
CA ALA A 57 -8.17 -0.39 -8.43
C ALA A 57 -8.31 0.65 -7.31
N SER A 58 -9.33 0.51 -6.46
CA SER A 58 -9.54 1.42 -5.32
C SER A 58 -8.39 1.38 -4.32
N LEU A 59 -7.78 0.21 -4.09
CA LEU A 59 -6.59 0.10 -3.23
C LEU A 59 -5.38 0.79 -3.87
N VAL A 60 -5.15 0.57 -5.16
CA VAL A 60 -4.06 1.26 -5.88
C VAL A 60 -4.20 2.77 -5.77
N ASP A 61 -5.40 3.29 -6.06
CA ASP A 61 -5.66 4.73 -6.06
C ASP A 61 -5.45 5.36 -4.66
N LEU A 62 -5.97 4.69 -3.62
CA LEU A 62 -5.78 5.09 -2.21
C LEU A 62 -4.29 5.21 -1.87
N TYR A 63 -3.49 4.18 -2.17
CA TYR A 63 -2.08 4.20 -1.82
C TYR A 63 -1.25 5.09 -2.74
N LEU A 64 -1.67 5.30 -3.99
CA LEU A 64 -1.06 6.26 -4.89
C LEU A 64 -1.18 7.67 -4.33
N GLU A 65 -2.36 8.04 -3.85
CA GLU A 65 -2.58 9.33 -3.19
C GLU A 65 -1.75 9.46 -1.91
N GLN A 66 -1.74 8.43 -1.05
CA GLN A 66 -0.93 8.42 0.17
C GLN A 66 0.57 8.59 -0.12
N VAL A 67 1.11 7.87 -1.10
CA VAL A 67 2.52 7.99 -1.49
C VAL A 67 2.81 9.38 -2.06
N ARG A 68 1.91 9.96 -2.87
CA ARG A 68 2.06 11.34 -3.38
C ARG A 68 2.08 12.35 -2.24
N LEU A 69 1.15 12.26 -1.30
CA LEU A 69 1.09 13.16 -0.14
C LEU A 69 2.37 13.08 0.70
N LEU A 70 2.93 11.88 0.87
CA LEU A 70 4.13 11.66 1.67
C LEU A 70 5.45 11.99 0.93
N GLY A 71 5.45 11.92 -0.40
CA GLY A 71 6.63 12.21 -1.24
C GLY A 71 6.84 13.68 -1.60
N THR A 72 5.90 14.56 -1.24
CA THR A 72 5.96 16.01 -1.55
C THR A 72 6.54 16.85 -0.38
N GLN A 73 7.43 16.28 0.45
CA GLN A 73 8.13 17.00 1.54
C GLN A 73 9.64 16.97 1.37
#